data_AF-A0A2S8ESC5-F1
#
_entry.id   AF-A0A2S8ESC5-F1
#
_cell.length_a   1.000
_cell.length_b   1.000
_cell.length_c   1.000
_cell.angle_alpha   90.00
_cell.angle_beta   90.00
_cell.angle_gamma   90.00
#
_symmetry.space_group_name_H-M   'P 1'
#
loop_
_entity.id
_entity.type
_entity.pdbx_description
1 polymer ?
#
loop_
_entity_poly.entity_id
_entity_poly.type
_entity_poly.pdbx_seq_one_letter_code
_entity_poly.pdbx_strand_id
1 'polypeptide(L)'
;MDDANLFQLGIGLETGAHAEDLRSREAAPVTVEGPRGGASNADLLDDAREDHFIRRDGRVFAGTHLIIEVVNGHGLDEEARIQQAFRDCVEECGATLLHIHTHKFSPQGVSGVAVLAESHISVHTWPEIGYGAFDVFMCGDATPWRAVDVLRAAFGTEDVRVRELLRGDGLVVEDRAA
;
A
#
# COMPACT_ATOMS: atom_id res chain seq x y z
N MET A 1 -12.46 14.92 38.88
CA MET A 1 -11.53 15.52 37.90
C MET A 1 -10.85 14.37 37.18
N ASP A 2 -11.61 13.45 36.63
CA ASP A 2 -12.59 13.56 35.53
C ASP A 2 -11.90 13.46 34.17
N ASP A 3 -12.41 12.48 33.45
CA ASP A 3 -12.59 12.43 32.00
C ASP A 3 -11.53 11.70 31.16
N ALA A 4 -11.79 10.40 31.04
CA ALA A 4 -12.20 9.76 29.79
C ALA A 4 -11.45 10.16 28.50
N ASN A 5 -10.71 9.19 27.97
CA ASN A 5 -10.92 8.76 26.59
C ASN A 5 -10.61 7.27 26.45
N LEU A 6 -11.55 6.48 26.96
CA LEU A 6 -11.71 5.07 26.67
C LEU A 6 -12.34 4.96 25.27
N PHE A 7 -11.55 5.08 24.21
CA PHE A 7 -12.03 4.70 22.88
C PHE A 7 -11.81 3.21 22.66
N GLN A 8 -12.92 2.52 22.87
CA GLN A 8 -13.18 1.13 22.57
C GLN A 8 -13.26 0.95 21.05
N LEU A 9 -12.12 0.80 20.38
CA LEU A 9 -12.07 0.14 19.07
C LEU A 9 -11.74 -1.33 19.33
N GLY A 10 -12.80 -2.13 19.46
CA GLY A 10 -12.69 -3.56 19.63
C GLY A 10 -12.12 -4.22 18.38
N ILE A 11 -10.80 -4.46 18.38
CA ILE A 11 -10.17 -5.61 17.74
C ILE A 11 -9.03 -6.01 18.66
N GLY A 12 -9.31 -6.92 19.59
CA GLY A 12 -8.26 -7.66 20.27
C GLY A 12 -7.52 -8.47 19.21
N LEU A 13 -6.28 -8.09 18.92
CA LEU A 13 -5.34 -8.96 18.21
C LEU A 13 -4.89 -10.06 19.20
N GLU A 14 -5.83 -10.89 19.60
CA GLU A 14 -5.52 -12.15 20.27
C GLU A 14 -5.13 -13.15 19.20
N THR A 15 -3.90 -13.64 19.32
CA THR A 15 -3.26 -14.65 18.51
C THR A 15 -4.16 -15.84 18.22
N GLY A 16 -4.37 -16.18 16.95
CA GLY A 16 -5.12 -17.36 16.56
C GLY A 16 -5.09 -17.60 15.06
N ALA A 17 -3.98 -18.14 14.54
CA ALA A 17 -3.98 -18.79 13.24
C ALA A 17 -4.80 -20.09 13.33
N HIS A 18 -6.12 -20.02 13.08
CA HIS A 18 -6.96 -21.20 12.93
C HIS A 18 -8.01 -21.04 11.83
N ALA A 19 -7.88 -21.92 10.83
CA ALA A 19 -8.84 -22.42 9.84
C ALA A 19 -10.17 -21.64 9.65
N GLU A 20 -10.33 -21.05 8.48
CA GLU A 20 -11.61 -20.50 8.03
C GLU A 20 -12.59 -21.62 7.62
N ASP A 21 -13.75 -21.65 8.27
CA ASP A 21 -14.89 -22.53 7.99
C ASP A 21 -15.53 -22.12 6.64
N LEU A 22 -15.28 -22.91 5.59
CA LEU A 22 -15.90 -22.76 4.28
C LEU A 22 -17.38 -23.14 4.33
N ARG A 23 -18.25 -22.15 4.57
CA ARG A 23 -19.67 -22.24 4.21
C ARG A 23 -20.07 -21.09 3.31
N SER A 24 -20.03 -21.41 2.01
CA SER A 24 -20.60 -20.64 0.90
C SER A 24 -22.04 -20.22 1.18
N ARG A 25 -22.27 -18.92 1.32
CA ARG A 25 -23.57 -18.29 1.11
C ARG A 25 -23.51 -17.60 -0.26
N GLU A 26 -24.35 -18.04 -1.19
CA GLU A 26 -24.56 -17.36 -2.47
C GLU A 26 -24.99 -15.91 -2.19
N ALA A 27 -24.21 -14.94 -2.68
CA ALA A 27 -24.56 -13.53 -2.64
C ALA A 27 -25.43 -13.21 -3.87
N ALA A 28 -26.64 -12.71 -3.63
CA ALA A 28 -27.50 -12.14 -4.67
C ALA A 28 -26.84 -10.88 -5.28
N PRO A 29 -27.13 -10.54 -6.55
CA PRO A 29 -26.51 -9.39 -7.20
C PRO A 29 -26.97 -8.09 -6.54
N VAL A 30 -26.03 -7.34 -5.99
CA VAL A 30 -26.24 -5.98 -5.50
C VAL A 30 -26.19 -5.04 -6.70
N THR A 31 -27.33 -4.50 -7.10
CA THR A 31 -27.39 -3.36 -8.03
C THR A 31 -26.96 -2.12 -7.26
N VAL A 32 -25.76 -1.62 -7.55
CA VAL A 32 -25.27 -0.34 -7.01
C VAL A 32 -25.89 0.79 -7.84
N GLU A 33 -27.02 1.32 -7.40
CA GLU A 33 -27.43 2.67 -7.81
C GLU A 33 -26.64 3.67 -6.95
N GLY A 34 -25.53 4.16 -7.49
CA GLY A 34 -24.74 5.23 -6.87
C GLY A 34 -25.47 6.59 -6.88
N PRO A 35 -25.08 7.53 -6.01
CA PRO A 35 -25.70 8.84 -5.93
C PRO A 35 -25.54 9.61 -7.24
N ARG A 36 -26.62 10.30 -7.67
CA ARG A 36 -26.69 11.11 -8.91
C ARG A 36 -25.87 12.40 -8.80
N GLY A 37 -24.55 12.26 -8.66
CA GLY A 37 -23.61 13.37 -8.54
C GLY A 37 -22.16 12.96 -8.81
N GLY A 38 -21.93 11.96 -9.66
CA GLY A 38 -20.58 11.66 -10.13
C GLY A 38 -20.12 12.73 -11.12
N ALA A 39 -18.90 13.26 -10.93
CA ALA A 39 -18.23 14.06 -11.94
C ALA A 39 -18.23 13.29 -13.27
N SER A 40 -18.52 13.98 -14.38
CA SER A 40 -18.49 13.32 -15.68
C SER A 40 -17.07 12.84 -16.01
N ASN A 41 -16.90 11.83 -16.86
CA ASN A 41 -15.56 11.40 -17.29
C ASN A 41 -14.77 12.57 -17.90
N ALA A 42 -15.44 13.50 -18.59
CA ALA A 42 -14.81 14.72 -19.10
C ALA A 42 -14.24 15.61 -17.97
N ASP A 43 -14.92 15.71 -16.82
CA ASP A 43 -14.46 16.46 -15.65
C ASP A 43 -13.31 15.77 -14.88
N LEU A 44 -13.13 14.46 -15.06
CA LEU A 44 -12.02 13.70 -14.46
C LEU A 44 -10.76 13.73 -15.34
N LEU A 45 -10.93 13.99 -16.64
CA LEU A 45 -9.85 14.11 -17.61
C LEU A 45 -9.25 15.52 -17.68
N ASP A 46 -9.86 16.52 -17.03
CA ASP A 46 -9.32 17.88 -16.97
C ASP A 46 -8.01 17.92 -16.17
N ASP A 47 -6.92 18.33 -16.85
CA ASP A 47 -5.59 18.48 -16.25
C ASP A 47 -5.52 19.63 -15.22
N ALA A 48 -6.47 20.57 -15.24
CA ALA A 48 -6.51 21.70 -14.30
C ALA A 48 -7.20 21.36 -12.97
N ARG A 49 -7.69 20.13 -12.81
CA ARG A 49 -8.39 19.69 -11.61
C ARG A 49 -7.42 19.47 -10.45
N GLU A 50 -7.71 20.08 -9.30
CA GLU A 50 -7.02 19.79 -8.05
C GLU A 50 -7.51 18.45 -7.48
N ASP A 51 -6.96 17.34 -8.01
CA ASP A 51 -7.15 15.99 -7.49
C ASP A 51 -5.83 15.21 -7.45
N HIS A 52 -5.86 14.02 -6.87
CA HIS A 52 -4.69 13.16 -6.71
C HIS A 52 -4.56 12.10 -7.82
N PHE A 53 -5.33 12.21 -8.91
CA PHE A 53 -5.20 11.30 -10.04
C PHE A 53 -3.90 11.57 -10.80
N ILE A 54 -3.19 10.49 -11.12
CA ILE A 54 -2.01 10.53 -11.96
C ILE A 54 -2.44 10.47 -13.42
N ARG A 55 -1.98 11.45 -14.20
CA ARG A 55 -2.19 11.54 -15.65
C ARG A 55 -0.86 11.31 -16.35
N ARG A 56 -0.66 10.13 -16.96
CA ARG A 56 0.61 9.73 -17.61
C ARG A 56 0.33 8.93 -18.87
N ASP A 57 0.97 9.31 -19.98
CA ASP A 57 0.87 8.63 -21.29
C ASP A 57 -0.59 8.41 -21.78
N GLY A 58 -1.46 9.40 -21.56
CA GLY A 58 -2.88 9.32 -21.94
C GLY A 58 -3.72 8.40 -21.05
N ARG A 59 -3.19 7.98 -19.89
CA ARG A 59 -3.90 7.21 -18.88
C ARG A 59 -4.17 8.06 -17.65
N VAL A 60 -5.32 7.83 -17.02
CA VAL A 60 -5.69 8.40 -15.74
C VAL A 60 -5.90 7.27 -14.75
N PHE A 61 -5.16 7.30 -13.64
CA PHE A 61 -5.19 6.27 -12.60
C PHE A 61 -4.93 6.88 -11.22
N ALA A 62 -5.41 6.23 -10.16
CA ALA A 62 -5.35 6.76 -8.81
C ALA A 62 -3.94 6.73 -8.20
N GLY A 63 -3.09 5.80 -8.62
CA GLY A 63 -1.70 5.75 -8.16
C GLY A 63 -0.92 4.54 -8.66
N THR A 64 0.38 4.54 -8.40
CA THR A 64 1.30 3.45 -8.79
C THR A 64 1.53 2.54 -7.59
N HIS A 65 1.24 1.25 -7.75
CA HIS A 65 1.44 0.23 -6.72
C HIS A 65 2.51 -0.76 -7.18
N LEU A 66 3.64 -0.77 -6.48
CA LEU A 66 4.71 -1.72 -6.70
C LEU A 66 4.56 -2.90 -5.74
N ILE A 67 4.48 -4.09 -6.30
CA ILE A 67 4.62 -5.36 -5.58
C ILE A 67 6.09 -5.76 -5.69
N ILE A 68 6.80 -5.70 -4.57
CA ILE A 68 8.26 -5.80 -4.50
C ILE A 68 8.66 -7.05 -3.72
N GLU A 69 9.47 -7.88 -4.37
CA GLU A 69 10.04 -9.09 -3.80
C GLU A 69 11.51 -8.81 -3.49
N VAL A 70 11.88 -8.71 -2.21
CA VAL A 70 13.27 -8.63 -1.76
C VAL A 70 13.77 -10.06 -1.52
N VAL A 71 14.76 -10.50 -2.29
CA VAL A 71 15.31 -11.86 -2.25
C VAL A 71 16.76 -11.83 -1.78
N ASN A 72 17.17 -12.81 -0.96
CA ASN A 72 18.49 -12.85 -0.32
C ASN A 72 18.81 -11.60 0.52
N GLY A 73 17.78 -10.97 1.11
CA GLY A 73 17.94 -9.80 1.96
C GLY A 73 18.47 -10.14 3.36
N HIS A 74 19.17 -9.17 3.96
CA HIS A 74 19.74 -9.24 5.31
C HIS A 74 19.04 -8.27 6.27
N GLY A 75 19.01 -8.59 7.57
CA GLY A 75 18.37 -7.71 8.57
C GLY A 75 16.84 -7.68 8.48
N LEU A 76 16.22 -8.61 7.76
CA LEU A 76 14.75 -8.76 7.66
C LEU A 76 14.10 -9.13 9.01
N ASP A 77 14.91 -9.53 9.99
CA ASP A 77 14.49 -9.82 11.35
C ASP A 77 14.54 -8.59 12.28
N GLU A 78 15.08 -7.46 11.81
CA GLU A 78 15.32 -6.27 12.62
C GLU A 78 14.17 -5.26 12.46
N GLU A 79 13.26 -5.22 13.43
CA GLU A 79 12.10 -4.30 13.39
C GLU A 79 12.51 -2.83 13.20
N ALA A 80 13.57 -2.38 13.87
CA ALA A 80 14.06 -1.01 13.72
C ALA A 80 14.57 -0.72 12.29
N ARG A 81 15.18 -1.70 11.62
CA ARG A 81 15.62 -1.56 10.22
C ARG A 81 14.42 -1.43 9.29
N ILE A 82 13.37 -2.23 9.51
CA ILE A 82 12.11 -2.13 8.75
C ILE A 82 11.50 -0.74 8.91
N GLN A 83 11.41 -0.22 10.14
CA GLN A 83 10.89 1.13 10.37
C GLN A 83 11.74 2.20 9.71
N GLN A 84 13.07 2.06 9.70
CA GLN A 84 13.96 3.00 9.01
C GLN A 84 13.77 2.93 7.50
N ALA A 85 13.73 1.73 6.91
CA ALA A 85 13.48 1.54 5.48
C ALA A 85 12.15 2.18 5.04
N PHE A 86 11.10 2.12 5.86
CA PHE A 86 9.85 2.84 5.58
C PHE A 86 10.04 4.36 5.56
N ARG A 87 10.77 4.94 6.53
CA ARG A 87 11.03 6.39 6.55
C ARG A 87 11.83 6.83 5.33
N ASP A 88 12.88 6.07 5.00
CA ASP A 88 13.75 6.34 3.86
C ASP A 88 12.95 6.24 2.55
N CYS A 89 12.10 5.21 2.40
CA CYS A 89 11.21 5.10 1.24
C CYS A 89 10.26 6.30 1.13
N VAL A 90 9.68 6.76 2.25
CA VAL A 90 8.78 7.92 2.24
C VAL A 90 9.52 9.18 1.83
N GLU A 91 10.67 9.45 2.42
CA GLU A 91 11.50 10.63 2.13
C GLU A 91 11.95 10.64 0.67
N GLU A 92 12.53 9.53 0.19
CA GLU A 92 13.03 9.41 -1.17
C GLU A 92 11.90 9.47 -2.20
N CYS A 93 10.73 8.89 -1.92
CA CYS A 93 9.62 8.93 -2.85
C CYS A 93 8.83 10.25 -2.80
N GLY A 94 9.12 11.16 -1.86
CA GLY A 94 8.37 12.41 -1.69
C GLY A 94 6.95 12.22 -1.17
N ALA A 95 6.71 11.17 -0.38
CA ALA A 95 5.41 10.91 0.24
C ALA A 95 5.31 11.56 1.64
N THR A 96 4.09 11.61 2.18
CA THR A 96 3.84 12.11 3.55
C THR A 96 3.53 10.95 4.46
N LEU A 97 4.40 10.71 5.45
CA LEU A 97 4.19 9.70 6.49
C LEU A 97 3.17 10.18 7.53
N LEU A 98 2.15 9.37 7.81
CA LEU A 98 1.25 9.58 8.95
C LEU A 98 1.71 8.76 10.15
N HIS A 99 1.75 7.44 10.01
CA HIS A 99 2.03 6.50 11.10
C HIS A 99 2.80 5.28 10.61
N ILE A 100 3.59 4.67 11.50
CA ILE A 100 4.22 3.36 11.28
C ILE A 100 3.74 2.42 12.37
N HIS A 101 3.30 1.23 11.96
CA HIS A 101 2.99 0.12 12.86
C HIS A 101 3.79 -1.11 12.42
N THR A 102 4.48 -1.73 13.37
CA THR A 102 5.23 -2.97 13.14
C THR A 102 4.92 -3.98 14.23
N HIS A 103 5.10 -5.24 13.89
CA HIS A 103 5.03 -6.35 14.83
C HIS A 103 6.15 -7.33 14.53
N LYS A 104 6.99 -7.55 15.54
CA LYS A 104 8.06 -8.53 15.55
C LYS A 104 7.54 -9.88 16.05
N PHE A 105 7.69 -10.93 15.26
CA PHE A 105 7.30 -12.30 15.63
C PHE A 105 8.43 -13.06 16.32
N SER A 106 8.05 -14.13 17.01
CA SER A 106 8.94 -15.15 17.57
C SER A 106 8.71 -16.49 16.85
N PRO A 107 9.77 -17.21 16.45
CA PRO A 107 11.18 -16.92 16.72
C PRO A 107 11.78 -15.80 15.84
N GLN A 108 11.16 -15.47 14.71
CA GLN A 108 11.67 -14.50 13.74
C GLN A 108 10.56 -13.97 12.83
N GLY A 109 10.87 -12.95 12.02
CA GLY A 109 9.97 -12.27 11.10
C GLY A 109 9.38 -10.99 11.66
N VAL A 110 9.01 -10.08 10.76
CA VAL A 110 8.40 -8.79 11.01
C VAL A 110 7.28 -8.56 9.99
N SER A 111 6.11 -8.15 10.47
CA SER A 111 5.07 -7.52 9.67
C SER A 111 5.04 -6.03 9.96
N GLY A 112 4.81 -5.20 8.95
CA GLY A 112 4.76 -3.77 9.13
C GLY A 112 3.92 -3.04 8.09
N VAL A 113 3.41 -1.87 8.48
CA VAL A 113 2.74 -0.93 7.58
C VAL A 113 3.12 0.50 7.96
N ALA A 114 3.51 1.29 6.97
CA ALA A 114 3.56 2.74 7.02
C ALA A 114 2.31 3.29 6.33
N VAL A 115 1.46 3.98 7.08
CA VAL A 115 0.28 4.66 6.55
C VAL A 115 0.73 6.02 6.04
N LEU A 116 0.44 6.30 4.77
CA LEU A 116 0.73 7.56 4.11
C LEU A 116 -0.54 8.39 3.99
N ALA A 117 -0.44 9.68 3.65
CA ALA A 117 -1.59 10.58 3.55
C ALA A 117 -2.76 9.99 2.72
N GLU A 118 -2.48 9.19 1.68
CA GLU A 118 -3.49 8.62 0.77
C GLU A 118 -3.18 7.19 0.31
N SER A 119 -2.18 6.54 0.92
CA SER A 119 -1.68 5.25 0.46
C SER A 119 -0.91 4.50 1.56
N HIS A 120 -0.05 3.54 1.21
CA HIS A 120 0.71 2.77 2.21
C HIS A 120 2.01 2.19 1.66
N ILE A 121 2.90 1.85 2.59
CA ILE A 121 3.95 0.85 2.39
C ILE A 121 3.69 -0.30 3.36
N SER A 122 3.68 -1.55 2.93
CA SER A 122 3.61 -2.71 3.84
C SER A 122 4.74 -3.70 3.61
N VAL A 123 4.98 -4.54 4.63
CA VAL A 123 5.95 -5.64 4.56
C VAL A 123 5.49 -6.86 5.34
N HIS A 124 5.83 -8.02 4.81
CA HIS A 124 5.94 -9.29 5.52
C HIS A 124 7.29 -9.93 5.23
N THR A 125 7.97 -10.46 6.26
CA THR A 125 9.33 -11.01 6.11
C THR A 125 9.43 -12.46 6.57
N TRP A 126 10.29 -13.22 5.87
CA TRP A 126 10.71 -14.59 6.16
C TRP A 126 12.26 -14.64 6.19
N PRO A 127 12.88 -14.24 7.32
CA PRO A 127 14.33 -14.13 7.43
C PRO A 127 15.08 -15.46 7.19
N GLU A 128 14.44 -16.60 7.43
CA GLU A 128 15.00 -17.97 7.28
C GLU A 128 15.41 -18.28 5.83
N ILE A 129 14.80 -17.60 4.87
CA ILE A 129 15.10 -17.73 3.45
C ILE A 129 15.53 -16.38 2.84
N GLY A 130 15.79 -15.36 3.67
CA GLY A 130 16.19 -14.03 3.23
C GLY A 130 15.14 -13.33 2.36
N TYR A 131 13.86 -13.52 2.65
CA TYR A 131 12.76 -13.01 1.82
C TYR A 131 11.93 -11.93 2.51
N GLY A 132 11.60 -10.86 1.79
CA GLY A 132 10.65 -9.83 2.21
C GLY A 132 9.68 -9.49 1.09
N ALA A 133 8.39 -9.62 1.36
CA ALA A 133 7.32 -9.16 0.49
C ALA A 133 6.95 -7.73 0.87
N PHE A 134 7.18 -6.77 -0.02
CA PHE A 134 6.86 -5.36 0.19
C PHE A 134 5.81 -4.90 -0.81
N ASP A 135 4.89 -4.06 -0.33
CA ASP A 135 3.94 -3.33 -1.15
C ASP A 135 4.25 -1.84 -1.01
N VAL A 136 4.51 -1.13 -2.11
CA VAL A 136 4.70 0.32 -2.13
C VAL A 136 3.63 0.92 -3.02
N PHE A 137 2.58 1.45 -2.41
CA PHE A 137 1.51 2.14 -3.12
C PHE A 137 1.60 3.63 -2.83
N MET A 138 1.68 4.46 -3.88
CA MET A 138 1.61 5.92 -3.73
C MET A 138 0.81 6.58 -4.86
N CYS A 139 0.21 7.72 -4.52
CA CYS A 139 -0.65 8.54 -5.38
C CYS A 139 0.00 9.93 -5.59
N GLY A 140 -0.57 10.74 -6.48
CA GLY A 140 -0.09 12.11 -6.75
C GLY A 140 1.35 12.18 -7.28
N ASP A 141 2.10 13.18 -6.80
CA ASP A 141 3.46 13.50 -7.29
C ASP A 141 4.57 12.58 -6.72
N ALA A 142 4.23 11.59 -5.91
CA ALA A 142 5.20 10.67 -5.34
C ALA A 142 5.86 9.81 -6.43
N THR A 143 7.10 9.37 -6.17
CA THR A 143 7.89 8.54 -7.10
C THR A 143 8.19 7.15 -6.52
N PRO A 144 7.24 6.19 -6.55
CA PRO A 144 7.38 4.87 -5.91
C PRO A 144 8.62 4.07 -6.29
N TRP A 145 9.10 4.19 -7.53
CA TRP A 145 10.26 3.43 -8.00
C TRP A 145 11.54 3.75 -7.23
N ARG A 146 11.66 4.93 -6.58
CA ARG A 146 12.80 5.25 -5.72
C ARG A 146 12.87 4.35 -4.48
N ALA A 147 11.73 3.79 -4.03
CA ALA A 147 11.72 2.82 -2.95
C ALA A 147 12.53 1.56 -3.26
N VAL A 148 12.65 1.18 -4.54
CA VAL A 148 13.39 -0.04 -4.94
C VAL A 148 14.87 0.08 -4.54
N ASP A 149 15.50 1.23 -4.80
CA ASP A 149 16.90 1.46 -4.45
C ASP A 149 17.10 1.57 -2.93
N VAL A 150 16.13 2.17 -2.23
CA VAL A 150 16.12 2.18 -0.76
C VAL A 150 16.09 0.77 -0.19
N LEU A 151 15.18 -0.09 -0.68
CA LEU A 151 15.06 -1.47 -0.20
C LEU A 151 16.29 -2.31 -0.56
N ARG A 152 16.89 -2.13 -1.75
CA ARG A 152 18.18 -2.75 -2.12
C ARG A 152 19.26 -2.41 -1.09
N ALA A 153 19.42 -1.13 -0.79
CA ALA A 153 20.42 -0.65 0.16
C ALA A 153 20.14 -1.12 1.59
N ALA A 154 18.88 -1.02 2.04
CA ALA A 154 18.47 -1.35 3.40
C ALA A 154 18.70 -2.83 3.74
N PHE A 155 18.43 -3.73 2.77
CA PHE A 155 18.57 -5.18 2.97
C PHE A 155 19.80 -5.79 2.31
N GLY A 156 20.67 -4.97 1.71
CA GLY A 156 21.96 -5.39 1.18
C GLY A 156 21.86 -6.47 0.09
N THR A 157 20.88 -6.36 -0.81
CA THR A 157 20.67 -7.32 -1.90
C THR A 157 20.39 -6.64 -3.23
N GLU A 158 20.86 -7.26 -4.32
CA GLU A 158 20.60 -6.85 -5.70
C GLU A 158 19.44 -7.62 -6.35
N ASP A 159 18.96 -8.71 -5.74
CA ASP A 159 17.80 -9.47 -6.24
C ASP A 159 16.52 -8.88 -5.65
N VAL A 160 16.11 -7.74 -6.22
CA VAL A 160 14.83 -7.08 -5.94
C VAL A 160 13.99 -7.12 -7.20
N ARG A 161 12.85 -7.81 -7.16
CA ARG A 161 11.94 -8.00 -8.29
C ARG A 161 10.70 -7.18 -8.07
N VAL A 162 10.21 -6.54 -9.13
CA VAL A 162 9.13 -5.56 -9.02
C VAL A 162 8.08 -5.85 -10.08
N ARG A 163 6.81 -5.87 -9.64
CA ARG A 163 5.66 -5.80 -10.54
C ARG A 163 4.91 -4.51 -10.27
N GLU A 164 4.74 -3.70 -11.30
CA GLU A 164 3.93 -2.49 -11.23
C GLU A 164 2.45 -2.78 -11.53
N LEU A 165 1.57 -2.16 -10.75
CA LEU A 165 0.13 -2.12 -10.94
C LEU A 165 -0.33 -0.64 -10.91
N LEU A 166 -0.99 -0.20 -11.98
CA LEU A 166 -1.64 1.11 -12.01
C LEU A 166 -3.04 0.99 -11.39
N ARG A 167 -3.23 1.56 -10.21
CA ARG A 167 -4.47 1.42 -9.44
C ARG A 167 -5.55 2.28 -10.05
N GLY A 168 -6.64 1.67 -10.51
CA GLY A 168 -7.74 2.38 -11.16
C GLY A 168 -7.52 2.73 -12.64
N ASP A 169 -6.46 2.19 -13.26
CA ASP A 169 -6.25 2.33 -14.71
C ASP A 169 -7.42 1.75 -15.51
N GLY A 170 -7.83 2.48 -16.55
CA GLY A 170 -8.95 2.12 -17.41
C GLY A 170 -10.35 2.34 -16.82
N LEU A 171 -10.48 2.85 -15.58
CA LEU A 171 -11.77 3.22 -15.01
C LEU A 171 -12.27 4.59 -15.48
N VAL A 172 -11.34 5.51 -15.74
CA VAL A 172 -11.63 6.82 -16.34
C VAL A 172 -11.22 6.75 -17.81
N VAL A 173 -12.20 6.64 -18.69
CA VAL A 173 -12.00 6.59 -20.14
C VAL A 173 -12.68 7.80 -20.77
N GLU A 174 -12.06 8.37 -21.81
CA GLU A 174 -12.78 9.25 -22.73
C GLU A 174 -14.00 8.47 -23.25
N ASP A 175 -15.20 9.03 -23.06
CA ASP A 175 -16.38 8.56 -23.78
C ASP A 175 -16.07 8.69 -25.27
N ARG A 176 -15.70 7.58 -25.91
CA ARG A 176 -15.71 7.50 -27.35
C ARG A 176 -17.16 7.57 -27.76
N ALA A 177 -17.63 8.77 -28.09
CA ALA A 177 -18.92 8.98 -28.71
C ALA A 177 -19.08 7.95 -29.84
N ALA A 178 -20.05 7.06 -29.66
CA ALA A 178 -20.47 6.08 -30.65
C ALA A 178 -21.19 6.75 -31.81
#